data_AF-A0A350QNG1-F1
#
_entry.id   AF-A0A350QNG1-F1
#
_cell.length_a   1.000
_cell.length_b   1.000
_cell.length_c   1.000
_cell.angle_alpha   90.00
_cell.angle_beta   90.00
_cell.angle_gamma   90.00
#
_symmetry.space_group_name_H-M   'P 1'
#
loop_
_entity.id
_entity.type
_entity.pdbx_description
1 polymer ?
#
loop_
_entity_poly.entity_id
_entity_poly.type
_entity_poly.pdbx_seq_one_letter_code
_entity_poly.pdbx_strand_id
1 'polypeptide(L)' 'LPLSHSDAAEKTKLSNKNLDRMGFTKYEKAGDGFYEKKAGKGPDVISRD' A
#
# COMPACT_ATOMS: atom_id res chain seq x y z
N LEU A 1 -21.18 20.52 9.68
CA LEU A 1 -21.18 19.06 9.46
C LEU A 1 -19.86 18.70 8.81
N PRO A 2 -18.92 17.99 9.47
CA PRO A 2 -17.71 17.56 8.79
C PRO A 2 -18.11 16.55 7.71
N LEU A 3 -17.69 16.82 6.49
CA LEU A 3 -17.93 16.01 5.30
C LEU A 3 -17.17 14.69 5.49
N SER A 4 -17.85 13.67 6.04
CA SER A 4 -17.31 12.32 6.22
C SER A 4 -17.25 11.65 4.85
N HIS A 5 -16.22 12.00 4.09
CA HIS A 5 -15.93 11.37 2.82
C HIS A 5 -15.35 9.98 3.06
N SER A 6 -16.20 8.96 2.97
CA SER A 6 -15.82 7.67 2.38
C SER A 6 -14.60 6.92 2.95
N ASP A 7 -14.09 7.23 4.14
CA ASP A 7 -12.85 6.65 4.68
C ASP A 7 -12.87 5.12 4.71
N ALA A 8 -13.97 4.52 5.18
CA ALA A 8 -14.09 3.08 5.27
C ALA A 8 -14.13 2.39 3.89
N ALA A 9 -14.80 3.01 2.92
CA ALA A 9 -14.94 2.47 1.56
C ALA A 9 -13.62 2.59 0.78
N GLU A 10 -12.94 3.73 0.90
CA GLU A 10 -11.63 3.95 0.28
C GLU A 10 -10.54 3.06 0.89
N LYS A 11 -10.52 2.93 2.21
CA LYS A 11 -9.59 2.03 2.91
C LYS A 11 -9.78 0.58 2.50
N THR A 12 -11.02 0.17 2.23
CA THR A 12 -11.32 -1.17 1.70
C THR A 12 -10.80 -1.32 0.27
N LYS A 13 -11.06 -0.35 -0.62
CA LYS A 13 -10.57 -0.36 -2.01
C LYS A 13 -9.04 -0.46 -2.07
N LEU A 14 -8.33 0.29 -1.22
CA LEU A 14 -6.86 0.33 -1.15
C LEU A 14 -6.26 -0.71 -0.19
N SER A 15 -7.04 -1.70 0.25
CA SER A 15 -6.52 -2.80 1.06
C SER A 15 -5.52 -3.63 0.27
N ASN A 16 -4.50 -4.18 0.96
CA ASN A 16 -3.44 -4.98 0.32
C ASN A 16 -3.98 -6.12 -0.53
N LYS A 17 -5.07 -6.77 -0.08
CA LYS A 17 -5.75 -7.84 -0.83
C LYS A 17 -6.33 -7.37 -2.16
N ASN A 18 -6.90 -6.17 -2.19
CA ASN A 18 -7.45 -5.61 -3.43
C ASN A 18 -6.35 -5.14 -4.37
N LEU A 19 -5.30 -4.51 -3.82
CA LEU A 19 -4.14 -4.11 -4.60
C LEU A 19 -3.46 -5.31 -5.27
N ASP A 20 -3.26 -6.41 -4.52
CA ASP A 20 -2.69 -7.64 -5.05
C ASP A 20 -3.59 -8.27 -6.14
N ARG A 21 -4.91 -8.33 -5.90
CA ARG A 21 -5.87 -8.80 -6.91
C ARG A 21 -5.83 -7.97 -8.20
N MET A 22 -5.68 -6.65 -8.07
CA MET A 22 -5.64 -5.73 -9.20
C MET A 22 -4.26 -5.70 -9.89
N GLY A 23 -3.26 -6.43 -9.37
CA GLY A 23 -1.91 -6.47 -9.93
C GLY A 23 -1.05 -5.26 -9.55
N PHE A 24 -1.48 -4.45 -8.58
CA PHE A 24 -0.68 -3.38 -8.03
C PHE A 24 0.32 -3.91 -7.00
N THR A 25 1.50 -3.29 -6.99
CA THR A 25 2.49 -3.52 -5.93
C THR A 25 2.49 -2.33 -5.00
N LYS A 26 2.44 -2.59 -3.69
CA LYS A 26 2.48 -1.56 -2.65
C LYS A 26 3.71 -1.76 -1.78
N TYR A 27 4.43 -0.66 -1.56
CA TYR A 27 5.51 -0.58 -0.61
C TYR A 27 5.20 0.44 0.48
N GLU A 28 5.62 0.15 1.71
CA GLU A 28 5.52 1.06 2.84
C GLU A 28 6.93 1.35 3.38
N LYS A 29 7.17 2.61 3.75
CA LYS A 29 8.48 3.06 4.24
C LYS A 29 8.79 2.38 5.58
N ALA A 30 9.88 1.61 5.63
CA ALA A 30 10.31 0.90 6.82
C ALA A 30 11.28 1.71 7.69
N GLY A 31 11.93 2.73 7.11
CA GLY A 31 12.96 3.54 7.78
C GLY A 31 14.22 3.62 6.93
N ASP A 32 15.11 4.59 7.19
CA ASP A 32 16.47 4.65 6.63
C ASP A 32 16.60 4.50 5.09
N GLY A 33 15.58 4.92 4.34
CA GLY A 33 15.55 4.79 2.88
C GLY A 33 15.08 3.44 2.36
N PHE A 34 14.68 2.52 3.24
CA PHE A 34 14.11 1.23 2.92
C PHE A 34 12.58 1.29 2.84
N TYR A 35 12.05 0.50 1.92
CA TYR A 35 10.63 0.30 1.70
C TYR A 35 10.34 -1.19 1.63
N GLU A 36 9.40 -1.66 2.45
CA GLU A 36 8.97 -3.07 2.49
C GLU A 36 7.74 -3.30 1.62
N LYS A 37 7.73 -4.40 0.87
CA LYS A 37 6.56 -4.82 0.10
C LYS A 37 5.44 -5.26 1.03
N LYS A 38 4.24 -4.72 0.82
CA LYS A 38 3.01 -5.08 1.55
C LYS A 38 1.95 -5.76 0.68
N ALA A 39 2.04 -5.61 -0.64
CA ALA A 39 1.15 -6.26 -1.61
C ALA A 39 1.83 -6.37 -2.99
N GLY A 40 1.41 -7.35 -3.80
CA GLY A 40 1.88 -7.53 -5.18
C GLY A 40 3.13 -8.41 -5.31
N LYS A 41 3.74 -8.37 -6.51
CA LYS A 41 4.75 -9.36 -6.95
C LYS A 41 6.19 -8.83 -7.07
N GLY A 42 6.48 -7.64 -6.53
CA GLY A 42 7.84 -7.08 -6.56
C GLY A 42 8.82 -7.71 -5.55
N PRO A 43 10.08 -7.23 -5.49
CA PRO A 43 11.04 -7.60 -4.45
C PRO A 43 10.52 -7.26 -3.04
N ASP A 44 11.00 -7.97 -2.02
CA ASP A 44 10.50 -7.78 -0.65
C ASP A 44 10.93 -6.44 -0.04
N VAL A 45 12.08 -5.91 -0.44
CA VAL A 45 12.61 -4.63 0.03
C VAL A 45 13.16 -3.83 -1.15
N ILE A 46 12.87 -2.53 -1.15
CA ILE A 46 13.53 -1.53 -2.00
C ILE A 46 14.39 -0.66 -1.10
N SER A 47 15.69 -0.54 -1.39
CA SER A 47 16.58 0.43 -0.73
C SER A 47 16.88 1.59 -1.66
N ARG A 48 17.21 2.74 -1.07
CA ARG A 48 17.66 3.95 -1.76
C ARG A 48 19.18 4.00 -1.76
N ASP A 49 19.81 2.94 -2.26
CA ASP A 49 21.25 2.89 -2.55
C ASP A 49 21.53 3.37 -3.98
#